data_AF-A0AA40D2B7-F1
#
_entry.id   AF-A0AA40D2B7-F1
#
_cell.length_a   1.000
_cell.length_b   1.000
_cell.length_c   1.000
_cell.angle_alpha   90.00
_cell.angle_beta   90.00
_cell.angle_gamma   90.00
#
_symmetry.space_group_name_H-M   'P 1'
#
loop_
_entity.id
_entity.type
_entity.pdbx_description
1 polymer ?
#
loop_
_entity_poly.entity_id
_entity_poly.type
_entity_poly.pdbx_seq_one_letter_code
_entity_poly.pdbx_strand_id
1 'polypeptide(L)'
;MRLSYALASLDILLAASADASAQPSLVQWANSLTTKNATEGVEDIVSQWDLTNLTLAAVRRSPANWPMPMMNKNWTGVTLDINATVDLGVSLIQESAANGARVVTFPEVWFPGYPKGVINDEDPNPWFQYHVKDYIENSLVVGSDNWNKLVQAAVDNQIYVVR
;
A
#
# COMPACT_ATOMS: atom_id res chain seq x y z
N MET A 1 -24.94 -18.13 -31.01
CA MET A 1 -24.52 -18.81 -29.77
C MET A 1 -24.07 -17.73 -28.79
N ARG A 2 -24.92 -17.38 -27.83
CA ARG A 2 -24.65 -16.34 -26.81
C ARG A 2 -23.97 -17.01 -25.63
N LEU A 3 -22.76 -16.60 -25.27
CA LEU A 3 -22.15 -16.96 -23.99
C LEU A 3 -22.31 -15.77 -23.04
N SER A 4 -23.15 -15.96 -22.03
CA SER A 4 -23.23 -15.12 -20.85
C SER A 4 -22.08 -15.50 -19.91
N TYR A 5 -21.22 -14.57 -19.53
CA TYR A 5 -20.23 -14.78 -18.48
C TYR A 5 -20.78 -14.26 -17.16
N ALA A 6 -20.94 -15.15 -16.19
CA ALA A 6 -21.17 -14.79 -14.80
C ALA A 6 -19.85 -14.33 -14.18
N LEU A 7 -19.83 -13.13 -13.58
CA LEU A 7 -18.73 -12.65 -12.76
C LEU A 7 -18.66 -13.53 -11.50
N ALA A 8 -17.64 -14.38 -11.40
CA ALA A 8 -17.30 -15.06 -10.17
C ALA A 8 -16.38 -14.15 -9.37
N SER A 9 -16.87 -13.65 -8.23
CA SER A 9 -16.11 -12.91 -7.23
C SER A 9 -14.96 -13.79 -6.72
N LEU A 10 -13.73 -13.29 -6.82
CA LEU A 10 -12.54 -13.98 -6.31
C LEU A 10 -12.27 -13.49 -4.87
N ASP A 11 -12.89 -14.15 -3.89
CA ASP A 11 -12.57 -13.94 -2.48
C ASP A 11 -11.25 -14.67 -2.14
N ILE A 12 -10.17 -13.92 -1.99
CA ILE A 12 -8.90 -14.45 -1.46
C ILE A 12 -8.97 -14.44 0.07
N LEU A 13 -9.02 -15.65 0.63
CA LEU A 13 -9.04 -15.98 2.05
C LEU A 13 -7.62 -15.93 2.65
N LEU A 14 -7.35 -15.06 3.63
CA LEU A 14 -6.42 -15.37 4.73
C LEU A 14 -6.55 -14.41 5.94
N ALA A 15 -7.14 -14.92 7.03
CA ALA A 15 -6.59 -14.95 8.41
C ALA A 15 -7.73 -15.18 9.42
N ALA A 16 -7.53 -16.15 10.30
CA ALA A 16 -8.52 -16.66 11.23
C ALA A 16 -8.78 -15.73 12.45
N SER A 17 -9.98 -15.93 13.01
CA SER A 17 -10.49 -15.55 14.34
C SER A 17 -10.68 -14.06 14.66
N ALA A 18 -11.81 -13.52 14.21
CA ALA A 18 -12.70 -12.68 15.01
C ALA A 18 -14.13 -12.91 14.47
N ASP A 19 -15.14 -12.81 15.34
CA ASP A 19 -16.57 -13.05 15.04
C ASP A 19 -16.98 -12.57 13.64
N ALA A 20 -17.36 -13.51 12.77
CA ALA A 20 -17.57 -13.28 11.33
C ALA A 20 -18.86 -12.50 11.00
N SER A 21 -19.51 -11.88 11.99
CA SER A 21 -20.83 -11.26 11.85
C SER A 21 -20.84 -9.72 11.90
N ALA A 22 -19.69 -9.07 12.03
CA ALA A 22 -19.63 -7.60 12.23
C ALA A 22 -18.65 -6.83 11.33
N GLN A 23 -17.87 -7.49 10.47
CA GLN A 23 -16.95 -6.78 9.59
C GLN A 23 -17.64 -6.42 8.26
N PRO A 24 -17.66 -5.14 7.86
CA PRO A 24 -18.20 -4.75 6.57
C PRO A 24 -17.45 -5.46 5.45
N SER A 25 -18.14 -5.77 4.35
CA SER A 25 -17.48 -6.31 3.16
C SER A 25 -16.40 -5.35 2.65
N LEU A 26 -15.42 -5.84 1.90
CA LEU A 26 -14.38 -4.99 1.29
C LEU A 26 -14.98 -3.85 0.46
N VAL A 27 -16.10 -4.12 -0.23
CA VAL A 27 -16.85 -3.11 -1.01
C VAL A 27 -17.50 -2.07 -0.08
N GLN A 28 -18.13 -2.49 1.02
CA GLN A 28 -18.70 -1.56 2.01
C GLN A 28 -17.62 -0.69 2.65
N TRP A 29 -16.46 -1.27 2.96
CA TRP A 29 -15.34 -0.52 3.51
C TRP A 29 -14.76 0.45 2.47
N ALA A 30 -14.51 0.00 1.23
CA ALA A 30 -14.06 0.87 0.15
C ALA A 30 -15.04 2.04 -0.09
N ASN A 31 -16.33 1.75 -0.13
CA ASN A 31 -17.37 2.77 -0.25
C ASN A 31 -17.33 3.78 0.91
N SER A 32 -17.07 3.35 2.14
CA SER A 32 -16.93 4.28 3.28
C SER A 32 -15.74 5.25 3.15
N LEU A 33 -14.73 4.87 2.36
CA LEU A 33 -13.55 5.69 2.09
C LEU A 33 -13.76 6.61 0.88
N THR A 34 -14.45 6.15 -0.17
CA THR A 34 -14.69 6.92 -1.41
C THR A 34 -15.84 7.94 -1.27
N THR A 35 -16.89 7.61 -0.51
CA THR A 35 -18.10 8.45 -0.38
C THR A 35 -17.93 9.70 0.49
N LYS A 36 -16.80 9.86 1.20
CA LYS A 36 -16.58 11.00 2.07
C LYS A 36 -16.54 12.35 1.33
N ASN A 37 -16.24 12.37 0.03
CA ASN A 37 -16.14 13.60 -0.78
C ASN A 37 -16.92 13.57 -2.10
N ALA A 38 -17.50 12.43 -2.52
CA ALA A 38 -18.26 12.31 -3.76
C ALA A 38 -19.54 11.49 -3.55
N THR A 39 -20.61 11.90 -4.23
CA THR A 39 -21.92 11.20 -4.27
C THR A 39 -21.87 9.83 -4.95
N GLU A 40 -20.71 9.44 -5.49
CA GLU A 40 -20.50 8.26 -6.33
C GLU A 40 -19.83 7.12 -5.53
N GLY A 41 -20.35 5.90 -5.65
CA GLY A 41 -19.78 4.70 -5.05
C GLY A 41 -18.64 4.10 -5.88
N VAL A 42 -17.95 3.08 -5.33
CA VAL A 42 -16.85 2.40 -6.03
C VAL A 42 -17.32 1.73 -7.33
N GLU A 43 -18.53 1.16 -7.34
CA GLU A 43 -19.10 0.51 -8.53
C GLU A 43 -19.38 1.55 -9.64
N ASP A 44 -19.87 2.74 -9.28
CA ASP A 44 -20.11 3.82 -10.21
C ASP A 44 -18.80 4.27 -10.87
N ILE A 45 -17.74 4.47 -10.07
CA ILE A 45 -16.41 4.86 -10.56
C ILE A 45 -15.86 3.80 -11.52
N VAL A 46 -15.87 2.53 -11.11
CA VAL A 46 -15.30 1.42 -11.91
C VAL A 46 -16.11 1.19 -13.19
N SER A 47 -17.43 1.43 -13.18
CA SER A 47 -18.28 1.30 -14.37
C SER A 47 -17.91 2.27 -15.49
N GLN A 48 -17.24 3.38 -15.15
CA GLN A 48 -16.77 4.38 -16.11
C GLN A 48 -15.44 4.00 -16.76
N TRP A 49 -14.74 2.97 -16.26
CA TRP A 49 -13.43 2.58 -16.76
C TRP A 49 -13.52 1.63 -17.96
N ASP A 50 -12.58 1.75 -18.89
CA ASP A 50 -12.37 0.73 -19.92
C ASP A 50 -11.62 -0.46 -19.31
N LEU A 51 -12.38 -1.45 -18.85
CA LEU A 51 -11.82 -2.67 -18.26
C LEU A 51 -11.12 -3.58 -19.28
N THR A 52 -11.23 -3.30 -20.59
CA THR A 52 -10.51 -4.06 -21.63
C THR A 52 -9.10 -3.53 -21.89
N ASN A 53 -8.80 -2.31 -21.42
CA ASN A 53 -7.52 -1.65 -21.60
C ASN A 53 -7.09 -0.91 -20.33
N LEU A 54 -6.65 -1.68 -19.34
CA LEU A 54 -6.21 -1.16 -18.05
C LEU A 54 -4.69 -0.91 -18.03
N THR A 55 -4.28 0.28 -17.60
CA THR A 55 -2.87 0.57 -17.33
C THR A 55 -2.53 0.30 -15.86
N LEU A 56 -1.43 -0.41 -15.63
CA LEU A 56 -0.92 -0.71 -14.30
C LEU A 56 0.47 -0.08 -14.12
N ALA A 57 0.70 0.52 -12.95
CA ALA A 57 1.98 1.05 -12.53
C ALA A 57 2.60 0.18 -11.44
N ALA A 58 3.91 -0.02 -11.49
CA ALA A 58 4.66 -0.75 -10.47
C ALA A 58 5.83 0.11 -9.97
N VAL A 59 5.87 0.36 -8.66
CA VAL A 59 6.90 1.19 -8.04
C VAL A 59 8.22 0.42 -7.94
N ARG A 60 9.27 0.93 -8.59
CA ARG A 60 10.65 0.42 -8.49
C ARG A 60 11.59 1.46 -7.86
N ARG A 61 11.21 1.98 -6.71
CA ARG A 61 11.95 3.00 -5.95
C ARG A 61 12.04 2.59 -4.49
N SER A 62 13.11 2.97 -3.80
CA SER A 62 13.22 2.79 -2.35
C SER A 62 12.32 3.76 -1.58
N PRO A 63 11.85 3.40 -0.37
CA PRO A 63 11.19 4.35 0.50
C PRO A 63 12.17 5.41 1.02
N ALA A 64 11.67 6.43 1.71
CA ALA A 64 12.51 7.50 2.22
C ALA A 64 13.57 6.94 3.19
N ASN A 65 14.80 7.42 3.06
CA ASN A 65 15.94 7.03 3.89
C ASN A 65 16.30 5.53 3.91
N TRP A 66 15.73 4.70 3.04
CA TRP A 66 16.10 3.28 3.02
C TRP A 66 17.58 3.11 2.64
N PRO A 67 18.38 2.32 3.39
CA PRO A 67 19.82 2.28 3.21
C PRO A 67 20.22 1.84 1.80
N MET A 68 21.01 2.67 1.12
CA MET A 68 21.58 2.39 -0.19
C MET A 68 23.10 2.22 -0.12
N PRO A 69 23.74 1.53 -1.08
CA PRO A 69 23.15 0.77 -2.20
C PRO A 69 22.30 -0.43 -1.73
N MET A 70 21.52 -1.05 -2.62
CA MET A 70 20.53 -2.07 -2.27
C MET A 70 21.09 -3.21 -1.38
N MET A 71 22.36 -3.59 -1.60
CA MET A 71 23.06 -4.64 -0.85
C MET A 71 23.64 -4.19 0.50
N ASN A 72 23.61 -2.89 0.83
CA ASN A 72 24.00 -2.38 2.14
C ASN A 72 23.03 -2.90 3.20
N LYS A 73 23.51 -3.58 4.24
CA LYS A 73 22.66 -4.07 5.35
C LYS A 73 22.89 -3.31 6.66
N ASN A 74 23.67 -2.24 6.61
CA ASN A 74 23.98 -1.37 7.74
C ASN A 74 22.98 -0.21 7.80
N TRP A 75 22.45 0.05 8.99
CA TRP A 75 21.50 1.13 9.30
C TRP A 75 22.12 2.28 10.11
N THR A 76 23.45 2.26 10.29
CA THR A 76 24.19 3.33 10.99
C THR A 76 23.93 4.68 10.32
N GLY A 77 23.47 5.66 11.09
CA GLY A 77 23.15 7.00 10.59
C GLY A 77 21.88 7.09 9.74
N VAL A 78 21.08 6.01 9.69
CA VAL A 78 19.79 6.01 9.00
C VAL A 78 18.67 6.15 10.02
N THR A 79 17.79 7.14 9.80
CA THR A 79 16.58 7.34 10.58
C THR A 79 15.37 7.01 9.70
N LEU A 80 14.54 6.08 10.17
CA LEU A 80 13.25 5.78 9.54
C LEU A 80 12.35 7.01 9.64
N ASP A 81 11.66 7.29 8.53
CA ASP A 81 10.71 8.40 8.46
C ASP A 81 9.45 7.96 7.72
N ILE A 82 8.45 7.56 8.50
CA ILE A 82 7.16 7.14 7.96
C ILE A 82 6.43 8.29 7.27
N ASN A 83 6.58 9.53 7.74
CA ASN A 83 5.91 10.69 7.15
C ASN A 83 6.47 10.96 5.75
N ALA A 84 7.80 11.04 5.62
CA ALA A 84 8.45 11.23 4.33
C ALA A 84 8.19 10.06 3.37
N THR A 85 8.12 8.82 3.87
CA THR A 85 7.79 7.65 3.05
C THR A 85 6.34 7.70 2.55
N VAL A 86 5.40 8.12 3.39
CA VAL A 86 4.00 8.30 3.01
C VAL A 86 3.83 9.42 2.01
N ASP A 87 4.49 10.57 2.21
CA ASP A 87 4.42 11.69 1.28
C ASP A 87 5.02 11.30 -0.09
N LEU A 88 6.10 10.50 -0.12
CA LEU A 88 6.61 9.91 -1.35
C LEU A 88 5.59 8.94 -1.98
N GLY A 89 4.96 8.07 -1.19
CA GLY A 89 3.91 7.17 -1.65
C GLY A 89 2.75 7.91 -2.31
N VAL A 90 2.27 8.99 -1.69
CA VAL A 90 1.22 9.88 -2.24
C VAL A 90 1.66 10.45 -3.59
N SER A 91 2.89 10.95 -3.70
CA SER A 91 3.39 11.49 -4.98
C SER A 91 3.42 10.43 -6.09
N LEU A 92 3.80 9.19 -5.77
CA LEU A 92 3.87 8.08 -6.73
C LEU A 92 2.48 7.62 -7.18
N ILE A 93 1.49 7.67 -6.27
CA ILE A 93 0.08 7.40 -6.59
C ILE A 93 -0.44 8.46 -7.58
N GLN A 94 -0.22 9.74 -7.27
CA GLN A 94 -0.62 10.87 -8.13
C GLN A 94 0.04 10.79 -9.50
N GLU A 95 1.35 10.53 -9.55
CA GLU A 95 2.10 10.36 -10.80
C GLU A 95 1.57 9.20 -11.63
N SER A 96 1.28 8.06 -10.99
CA SER A 96 0.74 6.87 -11.68
C SER A 96 -0.62 7.17 -12.31
N ALA A 97 -1.51 7.82 -11.57
CA ALA A 97 -2.83 8.19 -12.06
C ALA A 97 -2.77 9.23 -13.18
N ALA A 98 -1.89 10.24 -13.06
CA ALA A 98 -1.65 11.23 -14.10
C ALA A 98 -1.14 10.60 -15.42
N ASN A 99 -0.42 9.47 -15.33
CA ASN A 99 0.00 8.66 -16.47
C ASN A 99 -1.06 7.63 -16.94
N GLY A 100 -2.30 7.72 -16.45
CA GLY A 100 -3.42 6.90 -16.88
C GLY A 100 -3.53 5.54 -16.19
N ALA A 101 -2.72 5.25 -15.17
CA ALA A 101 -2.85 4.01 -14.42
C ALA A 101 -4.17 3.98 -13.62
N ARG A 102 -4.72 2.77 -13.46
CA ARG A 102 -5.88 2.47 -12.60
C ARG A 102 -5.54 1.52 -11.46
N VAL A 103 -4.32 0.98 -11.49
CA VAL A 103 -3.72 0.22 -10.40
C VAL A 103 -2.27 0.68 -10.23
N VAL A 104 -1.85 0.97 -9.01
CA VAL A 104 -0.44 1.17 -8.65
C VAL A 104 -0.06 0.17 -7.56
N THR A 105 1.06 -0.51 -7.75
CA THR A 105 1.58 -1.50 -6.80
C THR A 105 2.87 -1.02 -6.15
N PHE A 106 2.96 -1.19 -4.84
CA PHE A 106 4.17 -0.96 -4.06
C PHE A 106 4.90 -2.28 -3.80
N PRO A 107 6.22 -2.27 -3.59
CA PRO A 107 6.97 -3.44 -3.15
C PRO A 107 6.57 -3.94 -1.77
N GLU A 108 6.99 -5.17 -1.46
CA GLU A 108 6.79 -5.78 -0.15
C GLU A 108 7.40 -4.92 0.98
N VAL A 109 6.62 -4.68 2.03
CA VAL A 109 7.03 -3.95 3.25
C VAL A 109 7.62 -2.56 2.93
N TRP A 110 7.07 -1.85 1.95
CA TRP A 110 7.61 -0.55 1.53
C TRP A 110 7.39 0.58 2.55
N PHE A 111 6.41 0.46 3.45
CA PHE A 111 6.12 1.45 4.50
C PHE A 111 6.46 0.88 5.89
N PRO A 112 7.51 1.33 6.60
CA PRO A 112 8.48 2.37 6.22
C PRO A 112 9.66 1.84 5.38
N GLY A 113 9.72 0.55 5.11
CA GLY A 113 10.76 -0.10 4.30
C GLY A 113 11.21 -1.42 4.89
N TYR A 114 11.63 -2.35 4.03
CA TYR A 114 11.98 -3.70 4.46
C TYR A 114 13.14 -3.71 5.46
N PRO A 115 12.99 -4.37 6.62
CA PRO A 115 14.05 -4.48 7.61
C PRO A 115 15.10 -5.49 7.13
N LYS A 116 16.33 -5.03 6.90
CA LYS A 116 17.45 -5.87 6.45
C LYS A 116 18.60 -5.85 7.44
N GLY A 117 19.29 -6.97 7.60
CA GLY A 117 20.48 -7.10 8.45
C GLY A 117 21.35 -8.26 7.99
N VAL A 118 22.58 -8.34 8.51
CA VAL A 118 23.41 -9.54 8.45
C VAL A 118 23.38 -10.17 9.84
N ILE A 119 23.14 -11.47 9.92
CA ILE A 119 23.48 -12.25 11.11
C ILE A 119 24.57 -13.22 10.66
N ASN A 120 25.83 -12.89 10.96
CA ASN A 120 26.95 -13.81 10.85
C ASN A 120 27.94 -13.56 11.99
N ASP A 121 28.87 -14.50 12.19
CA ASP A 121 29.78 -14.48 13.34
C ASP A 121 30.78 -13.30 13.31
N GLU A 122 31.01 -12.72 12.13
CA GLU A 122 31.97 -11.63 11.91
C GLU A 122 31.34 -10.23 12.10
N ASP A 123 30.08 -10.06 11.72
CA ASP A 123 29.27 -8.85 11.89
C ASP A 123 27.90 -9.27 12.44
N PRO A 124 27.81 -9.53 13.76
CA PRO A 124 26.52 -9.69 14.40
C PRO A 124 25.86 -8.31 14.34
N ASN A 125 25.10 -8.07 13.28
CA ASN A 125 24.24 -6.90 13.15
C ASN A 125 22.84 -7.35 13.56
N PRO A 126 22.52 -7.37 14.87
CA PRO A 126 21.19 -7.61 15.33
C PRO A 126 20.39 -6.33 15.09
N TRP A 127 20.07 -6.05 13.82
CA TRP A 127 19.20 -4.95 13.44
C TRP A 127 17.97 -4.87 14.36
N PHE A 128 17.41 -6.04 14.69
CA PHE A 128 16.32 -6.19 15.64
C PHE A 128 16.61 -5.67 17.07
N GLN A 129 17.83 -5.79 17.60
CA GLN A 129 18.11 -5.32 18.96
C GLN A 129 18.13 -3.80 19.07
N TYR A 130 18.55 -3.10 18.02
CA TYR A 130 18.75 -1.64 18.07
C TYR A 130 17.62 -0.86 17.39
N HIS A 131 16.98 -1.40 16.36
CA HIS A 131 16.05 -0.65 15.52
C HIS A 131 14.60 -1.09 15.67
N VAL A 132 14.29 -2.15 16.43
CA VAL A 132 12.90 -2.65 16.55
C VAL A 132 11.95 -1.59 17.11
N LYS A 133 12.39 -0.80 18.10
CA LYS A 133 11.58 0.24 18.71
C LYS A 133 11.24 1.32 17.67
N ASP A 134 12.26 1.89 17.03
CA ASP A 134 12.11 2.93 16.01
C ASP A 134 11.29 2.41 14.81
N TYR A 135 11.44 1.14 14.45
CA TYR A 135 10.68 0.51 13.38
C TYR A 135 9.19 0.37 13.72
N ILE A 136 8.86 -0.01 14.95
CA ILE A 136 7.47 -0.05 15.43
C ILE A 136 6.88 1.36 15.41
N GLU A 137 7.62 2.36 15.88
CA GLU A 137 7.18 3.77 15.89
C GLU A 137 6.96 4.34 14.48
N ASN A 138 7.65 3.80 13.47
CA ASN A 138 7.50 4.17 12.07
C ASN A 138 6.63 3.19 11.25
N SER A 139 6.00 2.21 11.88
CA SER A 139 5.13 1.27 11.17
C SER A 139 3.81 1.93 10.79
N LEU A 140 3.35 1.69 9.56
CA LEU A 140 2.07 2.22 9.10
C LEU A 140 0.92 1.55 9.86
N VAL A 141 0.10 2.34 10.55
CA VAL A 141 -1.07 1.87 11.31
C VAL A 141 -2.34 2.17 10.53
N VAL A 142 -3.20 1.16 10.33
CA VAL A 142 -4.50 1.33 9.67
C VAL A 142 -5.34 2.36 10.43
N GLY A 143 -5.90 3.33 9.70
CA GLY A 143 -6.72 4.42 10.26
C GLY A 143 -5.94 5.59 10.86
N SER A 144 -4.61 5.52 10.93
CA SER A 144 -3.75 6.67 11.28
C SER A 144 -3.82 7.78 10.23
N ASP A 145 -3.35 8.99 10.56
CA ASP A 145 -3.26 10.10 9.61
C ASP A 145 -2.45 9.73 8.36
N ASN A 146 -1.34 9.01 8.54
CA ASN A 146 -0.50 8.52 7.46
C ASN A 146 -1.21 7.50 6.55
N TRP A 147 -2.02 6.60 7.14
CA TRP A 147 -2.87 5.70 6.37
C TRP A 147 -3.95 6.47 5.60
N ASN A 148 -4.61 7.41 6.27
CA ASN A 148 -5.70 8.20 5.68
C ASN A 148 -5.19 9.09 4.55
N LYS A 149 -3.95 9.60 4.60
CA LYS A 149 -3.31 10.30 3.48
C LYS A 149 -3.22 9.43 2.22
N LEU A 150 -2.75 8.18 2.35
CA LEU A 150 -2.65 7.25 1.22
C LEU A 150 -4.02 6.88 0.67
N VAL A 151 -4.99 6.62 1.55
CA VAL A 151 -6.38 6.38 1.15
C VAL A 151 -6.96 7.57 0.40
N GLN A 152 -6.78 8.78 0.92
CA GLN A 152 -7.30 9.99 0.26
C GLN A 152 -6.65 10.17 -1.11
N ALA A 153 -5.34 9.95 -1.22
CA ALA A 153 -4.65 9.98 -2.52
C ALA A 153 -5.22 8.96 -3.51
N ALA A 154 -5.57 7.74 -3.06
CA ALA A 154 -6.21 6.73 -3.90
C ALA A 154 -7.60 7.17 -4.37
N VAL A 155 -8.41 7.73 -3.46
CA VAL A 155 -9.77 8.21 -3.73
C VAL A 155 -9.75 9.40 -4.70
N ASP A 156 -8.94 10.41 -4.42
CA ASP A 156 -8.84 11.63 -5.24
C ASP A 156 -8.40 11.34 -6.67
N ASN A 157 -7.62 10.28 -6.86
CA ASN A 157 -7.07 9.88 -8.16
C ASN A 157 -7.84 8.71 -8.81
N GLN A 158 -8.90 8.21 -8.17
CA GLN A 158 -9.68 7.05 -8.61
C GLN A 158 -8.78 5.89 -9.08
N ILE A 159 -7.87 5.48 -8.20
CA ILE A 159 -6.85 4.47 -8.50
C ILE A 159 -6.80 3.42 -7.38
N TYR A 160 -6.68 2.14 -7.76
CA TYR A 160 -6.41 1.09 -6.80
C TYR A 160 -4.95 1.13 -6.36
N VAL A 161 -4.73 1.18 -5.05
CA VAL A 161 -3.40 1.11 -4.44
C VAL A 161 -3.24 -0.26 -3.80
N VAL A 162 -2.20 -0.98 -4.22
CA VAL A 162 -1.90 -2.33 -3.73
C VAL A 162 -0.51 -2.33 -3.10
N ARG A 163 -0.36 -3.10 -2.03
CA ARG A 163 0.90 -3.36 -1.34
C ARG A 163 1.48 -4.72 -1.71
#